data_AF-A0A7H4GKP5-F1
#
_entry.id   AF-A0A7H4GKP5-F1
#
_cell.length_a   1.000
_cell.length_b   1.000
_cell.length_c   1.000
_cell.angle_alpha   90.00
_cell.angle_beta   90.00
_cell.angle_gamma   90.00
#
_symmetry.space_group_name_H-M   'P 1'
#
loop_
_entity.id
_entity.type
_entity.pdbx_description
1 polymer ?
#
loop_
_entity_poly.entity_id
_entity_poly.type
_entity_poly.pdbx_seq_one_letter_code
_entity_poly.pdbx_strand_id
1 'polypeptide(L)'
;MNNHDSEDKASWPYKTLLFLGFYGMGESAGRRLVWQTHTALGVLIVSVIMIRAEPDIVIPRFVWIVAVPLSVMATAWAHAHYLKGLDELRQLIQLKAMAVAYACAMTLWSIVVVIWAAFDTVPLDALVLLIVLAEIGRGIALAWFARQYD
;
A
#
# COMPACT_ATOMS: atom_id res chain seq x y z
N MET A 1 10.03 0.01 49.85
CA MET A 1 11.28 -0.44 49.19
C MET A 1 11.02 -1.86 48.74
N ASN A 2 10.85 -2.21 47.47
CA ASN A 2 11.37 -1.61 46.25
C ASN A 2 10.30 -1.56 45.15
N ASN A 3 10.18 -0.37 44.55
CA ASN A 3 9.62 -0.19 43.22
C ASN A 3 10.61 -0.82 42.22
N HIS A 4 10.23 -1.93 41.62
CA HIS A 4 10.87 -2.45 40.40
C HIS A 4 9.81 -2.61 39.31
N ASP A 5 8.97 -1.58 39.15
CA ASP A 5 8.36 -1.28 37.86
C ASP A 5 9.45 -0.58 37.03
N SER A 6 10.45 -1.35 36.60
CA SER A 6 11.36 -0.89 35.56
C SER A 6 10.52 -0.76 34.30
N GLU A 7 10.14 0.48 34.04
CA GLU A 7 9.75 1.04 32.76
C GLU A 7 10.40 0.29 31.57
N ASP A 8 9.78 -0.81 31.13
CA ASP A 8 9.84 -1.24 29.74
C ASP A 8 9.04 -0.20 28.94
N LYS A 9 9.59 1.01 28.87
CA LYS A 9 9.30 1.96 27.81
C LYS A 9 9.68 1.21 26.55
N ALA A 10 8.69 0.59 25.92
CA ALA A 10 8.76 0.07 24.58
C ALA A 10 9.35 1.20 23.74
N SER A 11 10.67 1.13 23.50
CA SER A 11 11.43 2.19 22.85
C SER A 11 11.09 2.09 21.38
N TRP A 12 9.94 2.68 21.07
CA TRP A 12 9.33 2.73 19.77
C TRP A 12 10.36 3.28 18.78
N PRO A 13 10.75 2.54 17.73
CA PRO A 13 11.67 3.06 16.75
C PRO A 13 10.87 3.93 15.76
N TYR A 14 10.42 5.11 16.21
CA TYR A 14 9.80 6.15 15.37
C TYR A 14 10.64 6.49 14.14
N LYS A 15 11.96 6.22 14.18
CA LYS A 15 12.87 6.49 13.06
C LYS A 15 12.69 5.58 11.84
N THR A 16 11.95 4.48 11.96
CA THR A 16 11.66 3.61 10.79
C THR A 16 10.27 3.81 10.21
N LEU A 17 9.50 4.78 10.73
CA LEU A 17 8.26 5.22 10.12
C LEU A 17 8.54 5.94 8.79
N LEU A 18 7.75 5.54 7.80
CA LEU A 18 7.32 6.34 6.65
C LEU A 18 8.31 6.49 5.49
N PHE A 19 8.53 5.39 4.78
CA PHE A 19 8.42 5.47 3.32
C PHE A 19 7.21 4.60 2.92
N LEU A 20 6.13 5.23 2.46
CA LEU A 20 4.91 4.55 1.96
C LEU A 20 4.15 3.65 2.97
N GLY A 21 4.08 4.02 4.25
CA GLY A 21 3.16 3.36 5.20
C GLY A 21 3.55 1.94 5.63
N PHE A 22 4.83 1.59 5.64
CA PHE A 22 5.31 0.29 6.14
C PHE A 22 6.00 0.44 7.51
N TYR A 23 5.80 -0.54 8.40
CA TYR A 23 6.42 -0.59 9.73
C TYR A 23 7.72 -1.42 9.69
N GLY A 24 8.74 -0.99 10.42
CA GLY A 24 9.96 -1.79 10.64
C GLY A 24 10.90 -1.92 9.43
N MET A 25 11.20 -0.84 8.69
CA MET A 25 12.26 -0.89 7.64
C MET A 25 13.66 -1.26 8.18
N GLY A 26 13.86 -1.16 9.49
CA GLY A 26 15.05 -1.67 10.19
C GLY A 26 15.05 -3.18 10.39
N GLU A 27 13.89 -3.84 10.34
CA GLU A 27 13.73 -5.29 10.47
C GLU A 27 13.68 -5.95 9.08
N SER A 28 14.20 -7.17 8.97
CA SER A 28 14.26 -7.91 7.70
C SER A 28 12.89 -8.15 7.07
N ALA A 29 11.85 -8.32 7.90
CA ALA A 29 10.47 -8.50 7.46
C ALA A 29 9.88 -7.25 6.80
N GLY A 30 10.06 -6.07 7.41
CA GLY A 30 9.58 -4.80 6.85
C GLY A 30 10.29 -4.44 5.55
N ARG A 31 11.60 -4.68 5.45
CA ARG A 31 12.36 -4.46 4.21
C ARG A 31 11.90 -5.38 3.07
N ARG A 32 11.59 -6.64 3.37
CA ARG A 32 11.06 -7.59 2.39
C ARG A 32 9.69 -7.15 1.86
N LEU A 33 8.80 -6.67 2.74
CA LEU A 33 7.50 -6.13 2.34
C LEU A 33 7.63 -4.91 1.43
N VAL A 34 8.50 -3.96 1.80
CA VAL A 34 8.79 -2.77 0.99
C VAL A 34 9.23 -3.18 -0.39
N TRP A 35 10.24 -4.05 -0.50
CA TRP A 35 10.75 -4.49 -1.80
C TRP A 35 9.68 -5.20 -2.63
N GLN A 36 8.95 -6.16 -2.06
CA GLN A 36 7.88 -6.87 -2.75
C GLN A 36 6.78 -5.93 -3.25
N THR A 37 6.38 -4.97 -2.42
CA THR A 37 5.33 -4.00 -2.79
C THR A 37 5.82 -3.02 -3.85
N HIS A 38 7.07 -2.56 -3.78
CA HIS A 38 7.64 -1.68 -4.80
C HIS A 38 7.83 -2.39 -6.13
N THR A 39 8.29 -3.65 -6.12
CA THR A 39 8.39 -4.46 -7.34
C THR A 39 7.01 -4.69 -7.95
N ALA A 40 6.00 -5.06 -7.16
CA ALA A 40 4.64 -5.21 -7.64
C ALA A 40 4.07 -3.90 -8.19
N LEU A 41 4.27 -2.78 -7.50
CA LEU A 41 3.85 -1.45 -7.98
C LEU A 41 4.58 -1.05 -9.27
N GLY A 42 5.86 -1.34 -9.39
CA GLY A 42 6.63 -1.13 -10.62
C GLY A 42 6.07 -1.94 -11.79
N VAL A 43 5.75 -3.22 -11.57
CA VAL A 43 5.09 -4.08 -12.57
C VAL A 43 3.73 -3.50 -12.96
N LEU A 44 2.93 -3.03 -11.99
CA LEU A 44 1.64 -2.41 -12.25
C LEU A 44 1.79 -1.18 -13.16
N ILE A 45 2.67 -0.24 -12.79
CA ILE A 45 2.88 1.01 -13.53
C ILE A 45 3.37 0.71 -14.95
N VAL A 46 4.39 -0.14 -15.11
CA VAL A 46 4.92 -0.53 -16.42
C VAL A 46 3.83 -1.20 -17.25
N SER A 47 3.04 -2.10 -16.66
CA SER A 47 1.95 -2.79 -17.37
C SER A 47 0.91 -1.80 -17.89
N VAL A 48 0.50 -0.82 -17.08
CA VAL A 48 -0.44 0.23 -17.51
C VAL A 48 0.14 1.07 -18.66
N ILE A 49 1.40 1.48 -18.56
CA ILE A 49 2.08 2.23 -19.63
C ILE A 49 2.12 1.42 -20.91
N MET A 50 2.52 0.15 -20.85
CA MET A 50 2.64 -0.72 -22.02
C MET A 50 1.28 -1.07 -22.65
N ILE A 51 0.21 -1.18 -21.86
CA ILE A 51 -1.15 -1.33 -22.40
C ILE A 51 -1.55 -0.10 -23.22
N ARG A 52 -1.16 1.10 -22.77
CA ARG A 52 -1.53 2.38 -23.43
C ARG A 52 -0.66 2.76 -24.60
N ALA A 53 0.64 2.45 -24.54
CA ALA A 53 1.60 2.91 -25.53
C ALA A 53 1.44 2.27 -26.91
N GLU A 54 0.56 1.26 -27.06
CA GLU A 54 0.38 0.46 -28.27
C GLU A 54 1.70 0.15 -28.98
N PRO A 55 2.69 -0.40 -28.25
CA PRO A 55 4.01 -0.59 -28.84
C PRO A 55 3.91 -1.64 -29.95
N ASP A 56 4.51 -1.35 -31.10
CA ASP A 56 4.68 -2.25 -32.26
C ASP A 56 5.57 -3.50 -31.97
N ILE A 57 5.58 -4.03 -30.74
CA ILE A 57 6.72 -4.79 -30.21
C ILE A 57 6.35 -6.09 -29.43
N VAL A 58 7.09 -7.16 -29.77
CA VAL A 58 7.52 -8.42 -29.09
C VAL A 58 6.67 -9.06 -27.99
N ILE A 59 6.15 -8.32 -27.01
CA ILE A 59 5.37 -8.89 -25.90
C ILE A 59 3.89 -8.56 -26.12
N PRO A 60 3.02 -9.57 -26.33
CA PRO A 60 1.61 -9.34 -26.61
C PRO A 60 0.92 -8.52 -25.53
N ARG A 61 0.02 -7.61 -25.93
CA ARG A 61 -0.79 -6.74 -25.03
C ARG A 61 -1.47 -7.53 -23.90
N PHE A 62 -1.90 -8.76 -24.18
CA PHE A 62 -2.55 -9.62 -23.19
C PHE A 62 -1.65 -9.92 -21.97
N VAL A 63 -0.33 -10.01 -22.14
CA VAL A 63 0.61 -10.28 -21.04
C VAL A 63 0.55 -9.16 -20.01
N TRP A 64 0.53 -7.91 -20.48
CA TRP A 64 0.43 -6.74 -19.63
C TRP A 64 -0.94 -6.63 -18.96
N ILE A 65 -2.02 -6.97 -19.67
CA ILE A 65 -3.37 -7.03 -19.11
C ILE A 65 -3.44 -8.04 -17.95
N VAL A 66 -2.79 -9.19 -18.08
CA VAL A 66 -2.72 -10.22 -17.03
C VAL A 66 -1.76 -9.82 -15.90
N ALA A 67 -0.67 -9.10 -16.20
CA ALA A 67 0.29 -8.65 -15.21
C ALA A 67 -0.31 -7.65 -14.19
N VAL A 68 -1.28 -6.83 -14.61
CA VAL A 68 -1.98 -5.88 -13.73
C VAL A 68 -2.64 -6.58 -12.52
N PRO A 69 -3.61 -7.49 -12.66
CA PRO A 69 -4.23 -8.15 -11.51
C PRO A 69 -3.24 -9.01 -10.72
N LEU A 70 -2.27 -9.64 -11.38
CA LEU A 70 -1.23 -10.42 -10.67
C LEU A 70 -0.36 -9.55 -9.76
N SER A 71 -0.02 -8.32 -10.18
CA SER A 71 0.74 -7.38 -9.34
C SER A 71 -0.06 -6.93 -8.11
N VAL A 72 -1.37 -6.72 -8.26
CA VAL A 72 -2.27 -6.39 -7.14
C VAL A 72 -2.37 -7.57 -6.17
N MET A 73 -2.56 -8.79 -6.69
CA MET A 73 -2.58 -10.02 -5.89
C MET A 73 -1.26 -10.24 -5.14
N ALA A 74 -0.12 -9.99 -5.78
CA ALA A 74 1.20 -10.10 -5.16
C ALA A 74 1.35 -9.10 -3.99
N THR A 75 0.88 -7.87 -4.16
CA THR A 75 0.86 -6.85 -3.10
C THR A 75 -0.02 -7.29 -1.92
N ALA A 76 -1.24 -7.78 -2.20
CA ALA A 76 -2.16 -8.27 -1.18
C ALA A 76 -1.59 -9.47 -0.42
N TRP A 77 -0.96 -10.41 -1.13
CA TRP A 77 -0.30 -11.57 -0.53
C TRP A 77 0.88 -11.17 0.37
N ALA A 78 1.71 -10.23 -0.08
CA ALA A 78 2.83 -9.71 0.70
C ALA A 78 2.34 -9.07 2.02
N HIS A 79 1.27 -8.27 1.97
CA HIS A 79 0.64 -7.69 3.16
C HIS A 79 0.07 -8.75 4.11
N ALA A 80 -0.67 -9.73 3.56
CA ALA A 80 -1.23 -10.81 4.37
C ALA A 80 -0.15 -11.64 5.08
N HIS A 81 0.97 -11.90 4.40
CA HIS A 81 2.09 -12.61 4.99
C HIS A 81 2.80 -11.78 6.06
N TYR A 82 2.97 -10.48 5.82
CA TYR A 82 3.56 -9.55 6.78
C TYR A 82 2.74 -9.43 8.06
N LEU A 83 1.41 -9.29 7.95
CA LEU A 83 0.51 -9.16 9.11
C LEU A 83 0.59 -10.35 10.07
N LYS A 84 0.81 -11.56 9.55
CA LYS A 84 0.97 -12.78 10.38
C LYS A 84 2.24 -12.77 11.24
N GLY A 85 3.23 -11.97 10.89
CA GLY A 85 4.48 -11.84 11.63
C GLY A 85 4.49 -10.71 12.66
N LEU A 86 3.37 -10.00 12.85
CA LEU A 86 3.25 -8.89 13.79
C LEU A 86 2.66 -9.33 15.12
N ASP A 87 2.97 -8.59 16.18
CA ASP A 87 2.24 -8.67 17.45
C ASP A 87 0.80 -8.12 17.30
N GLU A 88 -0.07 -8.44 18.25
CA GLU A 88 -1.50 -8.09 18.17
C GLU A 88 -1.74 -6.58 18.04
N LEU A 89 -0.95 -5.75 18.74
CA LEU A 89 -1.09 -4.30 18.70
C LEU A 89 -0.65 -3.72 17.34
N ARG A 90 0.50 -4.14 16.80
CA ARG A 90 0.98 -3.71 15.46
C ARG A 90 0.03 -4.20 14.38
N GLN A 91 -0.51 -5.41 14.51
CA GLN A 91 -1.51 -5.95 13.59
C GLN A 91 -2.77 -5.08 13.60
N LEU A 92 -3.27 -4.70 14.77
CA LEU A 92 -4.44 -3.83 14.91
C LEU A 92 -4.22 -2.47 14.25
N ILE A 93 -3.08 -1.81 14.52
CA ILE A 93 -2.74 -0.50 13.94
C ILE A 93 -2.65 -0.59 12.41
N GLN A 94 -1.99 -1.63 11.87
CA GLN A 94 -1.90 -1.86 10.43
C GLN A 94 -3.26 -2.11 9.80
N LEU A 95 -4.12 -2.92 10.41
CA LEU A 95 -5.48 -3.17 9.90
C LEU A 95 -6.32 -1.89 9.87
N LYS A 96 -6.23 -1.05 10.92
CA LYS A 96 -6.90 0.26 10.94
C LYS A 96 -6.39 1.17 9.82
N ALA A 97 -5.08 1.21 9.58
CA ALA A 97 -4.50 1.98 8.49
C ALA A 97 -4.93 1.46 7.10
N MET A 98 -4.96 0.14 6.91
CA MET A 98 -5.47 -0.47 5.66
C MET A 98 -6.96 -0.19 5.45
N ALA A 99 -7.78 -0.17 6.51
CA ALA A 99 -9.18 0.18 6.40
C ALA A 99 -9.38 1.63 5.91
N VAL A 100 -8.58 2.58 6.40
CA VAL A 100 -8.60 3.96 5.90
C VAL A 100 -8.12 4.04 4.44
N ALA A 101 -7.05 3.33 4.10
CA ALA A 101 -6.58 3.26 2.71
C ALA A 101 -7.63 2.73 1.76
N TYR A 102 -8.34 1.68 2.16
CA TYR A 102 -9.44 1.10 1.40
C TYR A 102 -10.59 2.09 1.27
N ALA A 103 -10.98 2.79 2.34
CA ALA A 103 -12.01 3.83 2.28
C ALA A 103 -11.60 4.98 1.32
N CYS A 104 -10.34 5.41 1.35
CA CYS A 104 -9.80 6.38 0.40
C CYS A 104 -9.86 5.85 -1.03
N ALA A 105 -9.40 4.62 -1.27
CA ALA A 105 -9.43 3.98 -2.58
C ALA A 105 -10.85 3.86 -3.14
N MET A 106 -11.82 3.44 -2.33
CA MET A 106 -13.23 3.31 -2.71
C MET A 106 -13.86 4.68 -3.01
N THR A 107 -13.54 5.71 -2.22
CA THR A 107 -13.99 7.09 -2.47
C THR A 107 -13.44 7.60 -3.80
N LEU A 108 -12.13 7.44 -4.01
CA LEU A 108 -11.42 7.81 -5.22
C LEU A 108 -11.98 7.05 -6.44
N TRP A 109 -12.22 5.74 -6.32
CA TRP A 109 -12.83 4.92 -7.36
C TRP A 109 -14.23 5.42 -7.73
N SER A 110 -15.05 5.77 -6.74
CA SER A 110 -16.39 6.31 -6.99
C SER A 110 -16.35 7.61 -7.81
N ILE A 111 -15.36 8.49 -7.57
CA ILE A 111 -15.15 9.71 -8.35
C ILE A 111 -14.80 9.35 -9.80
N VAL A 112 -13.91 8.37 -10.02
CA VAL A 112 -13.57 7.92 -11.37
C VAL A 112 -14.77 7.31 -12.10
N VAL A 113 -15.60 6.53 -11.42
CA VAL A 113 -16.84 5.99 -11.99
C VAL A 113 -17.83 7.11 -12.37
N VAL A 114 -17.96 8.15 -11.55
CA VAL A 114 -18.82 9.31 -11.85
C VAL A 114 -18.28 10.09 -13.06
N ILE A 115 -16.96 10.33 -13.13
CA ILE A 115 -16.33 10.99 -14.28
C ILE A 115 -16.53 10.16 -15.54
N TRP A 116 -16.34 8.85 -15.46
CA TRP A 116 -16.60 7.94 -16.59
C TRP A 116 -18.04 8.05 -17.08
N ALA A 117 -19.01 7.95 -16.16
CA ALA A 117 -20.43 8.01 -16.50
C ALA A 117 -20.86 9.38 -17.07
N ALA A 118 -20.17 10.46 -16.68
CA ALA A 118 -20.46 11.81 -17.15
C ALA A 118 -19.80 12.16 -18.49
N PHE A 119 -18.64 11.57 -18.80
CA PHE A 119 -17.78 12.01 -19.92
C PHE A 119 -17.38 10.89 -20.88
N ASP A 120 -17.93 9.67 -20.71
CA ASP A 120 -17.61 8.44 -21.48
C ASP A 120 -16.11 8.14 -21.63
N THR A 121 -15.30 8.73 -20.76
CA THR A 121 -13.85 8.65 -20.80
C THR A 121 -13.30 8.51 -19.39
N VAL A 122 -12.44 7.51 -19.20
CA VAL A 122 -11.54 7.44 -18.03
C VAL A 122 -10.12 7.52 -18.55
N PRO A 123 -9.39 8.61 -18.28
CA PRO A 123 -7.96 8.57 -18.47
C PRO A 123 -7.43 7.53 -17.47
N LEU A 124 -6.78 6.45 -17.93
CA LEU A 124 -6.10 5.48 -17.05
C LEU A 124 -5.07 6.18 -16.13
N ASP A 125 -4.63 7.40 -16.46
CA ASP A 125 -3.80 8.25 -15.59
C ASP A 125 -4.53 8.58 -14.29
N ALA A 126 -5.85 8.79 -14.34
CA ALA A 126 -6.67 8.97 -13.15
C ALA A 126 -6.67 7.71 -12.29
N LEU A 127 -6.72 6.51 -12.88
CA LEU A 127 -6.67 5.25 -12.15
C LEU A 127 -5.34 5.05 -11.41
N VAL A 128 -4.22 5.36 -12.07
CA VAL A 128 -2.89 5.32 -11.42
C VAL A 128 -2.82 6.35 -10.29
N LEU A 129 -3.35 7.55 -10.52
CA LEU A 129 -3.41 8.60 -9.50
C LEU A 129 -4.23 8.16 -8.27
N LEU A 130 -5.35 7.44 -8.47
CA LEU A 130 -6.13 6.92 -7.34
C LEU A 130 -5.31 5.98 -6.45
N ILE A 131 -4.56 5.05 -7.05
CA ILE A 131 -3.76 4.08 -6.31
C ILE A 131 -2.68 4.80 -5.51
N VAL A 132 -1.99 5.77 -6.12
CA VAL A 132 -0.97 6.58 -5.43
C VAL A 132 -1.57 7.37 -4.27
N LEU A 133 -2.72 8.03 -4.48
CA LEU A 133 -3.38 8.81 -3.44
C LEU A 133 -3.92 7.93 -2.30
N ALA A 134 -4.44 6.75 -2.61
CA ALA A 134 -4.87 5.78 -1.60
C ALA A 134 -3.71 5.29 -0.73
N GLU A 135 -2.54 5.02 -1.32
CA GLU A 135 -1.33 4.64 -0.59
C GLU A 135 -0.79 5.79 0.29
N ILE A 136 -0.87 7.03 -0.18
CA ILE A 136 -0.55 8.21 0.66
C ILE A 136 -1.50 8.30 1.85
N GLY A 137 -2.80 8.13 1.62
CA GLY A 137 -3.82 8.09 2.68
C GLY A 137 -3.54 7.00 3.71
N ARG A 138 -3.12 5.81 3.26
CA ARG A 138 -2.66 4.71 4.13
C ARG A 138 -1.51 5.13 5.02
N GLY A 139 -0.49 5.77 4.44
CA GLY A 139 0.68 6.25 5.17
C GLY A 139 0.33 7.27 6.25
N ILE A 140 -0.54 8.23 5.93
CA ILE A 140 -1.03 9.24 6.88
C ILE A 140 -1.83 8.60 8.01
N ALA A 141 -2.77 7.71 7.68
CA ALA A 141 -3.59 7.02 8.66
C ALA A 141 -2.74 6.20 9.63
N LEU A 142 -1.73 5.51 9.10
CA LEU A 142 -0.80 4.72 9.90
C LEU A 142 -0.03 5.60 10.89
N ALA A 143 0.51 6.74 10.42
CA ALA A 143 1.19 7.69 11.30
C ALA A 143 0.26 8.25 12.39
N TRP A 144 -1.01 8.51 12.05
CA TRP A 144 -2.00 9.03 12.98
C TRP A 144 -2.41 8.02 14.05
N PHE A 145 -2.74 6.78 13.66
CA PHE A 145 -3.11 5.75 14.61
C PHE A 145 -1.95 5.39 15.52
N ALA A 146 -0.74 5.31 14.97
CA ALA A 146 0.42 4.91 15.73
C ALA A 146 0.71 5.94 16.87
N ARG A 147 0.51 7.25 16.63
CA ARG A 147 0.60 8.31 17.65
C ARG A 147 -0.42 8.24 18.80
N GLN A 148 -1.50 7.46 18.67
CA GLN A 148 -2.54 7.36 19.71
C GLN A 148 -2.24 6.30 20.76
N TYR A 149 -1.27 5.43 20.47
CA TYR A 149 -0.85 4.35 21.36
C TYR A 149 0.48 4.66 22.05
N ASP A 150 0.89 5.93 21.98
CA ASP A 150 1.99 6.56 22.71
C ASP A 150 1.47 7.20 23.99
#